data_AF-A0AAD7JMV1-F1
#
_entry.id   AF-A0AAD7JMV1-F1
#
_cell.length_a   1.000
_cell.length_b   1.000
_cell.length_c   1.000
_cell.angle_alpha   90.00
_cell.angle_beta   90.00
_cell.angle_gamma   90.00
#
_symmetry.space_group_name_H-M   'P 1'
#
loop_
_entity.id
_entity.type
_entity.pdbx_description
1 polymer ?
#
loop_
_entity_poly.entity_id
_entity_poly.type
_entity_poly.pdbx_seq_one_letter_code
_entity_poly.pdbx_strand_id
1 'polypeptide(L)'
;MADFGASLQWAETSTPLSIKQPLSAYNWAVPDAPHATKSRNDIEHPITESHFYAFQLEPNRTPPKPFSYSLPQKRSLAASQADENAAPGSFSRSLLTPHTSQGPAKRSKPSPISIRTGTAPAKRKSPRTDAQKIDIILAAIQDQGWSLSCFLYNVFRSKDIKGAEIHRSPTHSQMVSIFLAGRGKKTVANIITEWMSHPDGRIPKTSPNSDLMYSTTVPYTDIGPVWAALTAFSMQTMGKKGWRMKQRKPTKHPGTDVCRDDFGESTIPRIQSVIEKDQAVTLYLFKNIAMRKPRARSGVVIERKSRPADSANLLPLMRGILYFGSSAPVELMNYNSRIGTMSAPTTIRRALIKLSQEEARVTADHGRDPTTAGFLFINNTQNYARQREQRMGRETVMNVGMSGLWFEAPDVDVEVFDLAGKRALIALNLRKDVTVDDLLGFLDQEDADLTGTLHVLDVLVRCMPSLKPLRKEISMRFSATAKLSAPSGQAIVHPLACSGKKETILTELKDGMHQENPKVQNTRNYQQLFIIVDNWPIIKLVMSPPYGQLGRIVDECSALLAFWRGLIARLKAENTHLFKETT
;
A
#
# COMPACT_ATOMS: atom_id res chain seq x y z
N MET A 1 -95.94 3.63 -14.91
CA MET A 1 -97.05 2.82 -15.46
C MET A 1 -96.48 1.47 -15.87
N ALA A 2 -96.91 0.41 -15.16
CA ALA A 2 -96.64 -1.03 -15.33
C ALA A 2 -95.15 -1.46 -15.33
N ASP A 3 -94.53 -2.08 -14.33
CA ASP A 3 -94.91 -2.94 -13.19
C ASP A 3 -95.19 -4.43 -13.48
N PHE A 4 -94.60 -5.28 -12.62
CA PHE A 4 -94.47 -6.76 -12.56
C PHE A 4 -93.43 -7.44 -13.47
N GLY A 5 -92.48 -8.25 -12.98
CA GLY A 5 -92.19 -8.73 -11.62
C GLY A 5 -91.46 -10.09 -11.70
N ALA A 6 -90.34 -10.26 -11.00
CA ALA A 6 -89.85 -11.55 -10.50
C ALA A 6 -88.76 -11.35 -9.44
N SER A 7 -89.13 -11.69 -8.22
CA SER A 7 -88.34 -11.71 -7.00
C SER A 7 -87.49 -12.98 -6.94
N LEU A 8 -86.21 -12.87 -6.57
CA LEU A 8 -85.47 -13.95 -5.91
C LEU A 8 -84.55 -13.34 -4.85
N GLN A 9 -85.01 -13.46 -3.61
CA GLN A 9 -84.28 -13.13 -2.38
C GLN A 9 -83.06 -14.03 -2.25
N TRP A 10 -81.88 -13.42 -2.06
CA TRP A 10 -80.72 -14.10 -1.50
C TRP A 10 -80.73 -13.88 0.01
N ALA A 11 -80.76 -14.98 0.75
CA ALA A 11 -80.63 -14.98 2.21
C ALA A 11 -79.19 -14.66 2.59
N GLU A 12 -79.01 -13.58 3.33
CA GLU A 12 -77.85 -13.34 4.17
C GLU A 12 -77.87 -14.31 5.36
N THR A 13 -76.87 -15.18 5.47
CA THR A 13 -76.30 -15.62 6.76
C THR A 13 -75.00 -16.36 6.51
N SER A 14 -73.87 -15.65 6.56
CA SER A 14 -72.62 -16.22 7.07
C SER A 14 -71.80 -15.12 7.72
N THR A 15 -71.79 -15.18 9.05
CA THR A 15 -70.86 -14.45 9.93
C THR A 15 -69.42 -14.58 9.46
N PRO A 16 -68.61 -13.50 9.48
CA PRO A 16 -67.19 -13.58 9.16
C PRO A 16 -66.45 -14.32 10.29
N LEU A 17 -65.87 -15.46 9.94
CA LEU A 17 -64.96 -16.22 10.79
C LEU A 17 -63.61 -15.49 10.89
N SER A 18 -63.35 -15.03 12.12
CA SER A 18 -62.05 -14.99 12.78
C SER A 18 -60.92 -14.19 12.13
N ILE A 19 -60.65 -13.05 12.77
CA ILE A 19 -59.37 -12.33 12.76
C ILE A 19 -58.26 -13.33 13.13
N LYS A 20 -57.41 -13.70 12.18
CA LYS A 20 -56.16 -14.43 12.47
C LYS A 20 -55.24 -13.50 13.27
N GLN A 21 -54.99 -13.86 14.52
CA GLN A 21 -54.04 -13.16 15.38
C GLN A 21 -52.60 -13.36 14.86
N PRO A 22 -51.71 -12.37 15.05
CA PRO A 22 -50.30 -12.51 14.71
C PRO A 22 -49.64 -13.63 15.53
N LEU A 23 -48.65 -14.32 14.94
CA LEU A 23 -47.87 -15.41 15.55
C LEU A 23 -47.27 -15.06 16.93
N SER A 24 -47.13 -13.77 17.26
CA SER A 24 -46.70 -13.29 18.58
C SER A 24 -47.71 -13.55 19.70
N ALA A 25 -48.96 -13.94 19.40
CA ALA A 25 -50.00 -14.21 20.40
C ALA A 25 -49.96 -15.65 20.98
N TYR A 26 -49.15 -16.54 20.42
CA TYR A 26 -48.99 -17.89 20.96
C TYR A 26 -47.95 -17.92 22.08
N ASN A 27 -48.42 -17.71 23.31
CA ASN A 27 -47.65 -18.01 24.53
C ASN A 27 -47.56 -19.53 24.70
N TRP A 28 -46.61 -20.18 24.02
CA TRP A 28 -46.31 -21.58 24.24
C TRP A 28 -45.54 -21.73 25.56
N ALA A 29 -46.26 -22.03 26.63
CA ALA A 29 -45.62 -22.49 27.86
C ALA A 29 -44.81 -23.75 27.55
N VAL A 30 -43.48 -23.62 27.59
CA VAL A 30 -42.54 -24.74 27.46
C VAL A 30 -42.81 -25.67 28.66
N PRO A 31 -43.14 -26.96 28.45
CA PRO A 31 -43.22 -27.89 29.56
C PRO A 31 -41.83 -28.04 30.20
N ASP A 32 -41.74 -27.89 31.52
CA ASP A 32 -40.50 -28.11 32.27
C ASP A 32 -39.90 -29.48 31.91
N ALA A 33 -38.73 -29.46 31.29
CA ALA A 33 -38.02 -30.67 30.94
C ALA A 33 -37.57 -31.40 32.23
N PRO A 34 -37.72 -32.73 32.31
CA PRO A 34 -37.37 -33.47 33.51
C PRO A 34 -35.86 -33.37 33.79
N HIS A 35 -35.52 -33.00 35.02
CA HIS A 35 -34.15 -32.98 35.53
C HIS A 35 -33.47 -34.35 35.35
N ALA A 36 -32.47 -34.41 34.48
CA ALA A 36 -31.60 -35.57 34.34
C ALA A 36 -30.70 -35.69 35.58
N THR A 37 -30.92 -36.76 36.35
CA THR A 37 -30.09 -37.18 37.47
C THR A 37 -28.67 -37.53 37.01
N LYS A 38 -27.68 -36.87 37.60
CA LYS A 38 -26.25 -37.19 37.44
C LYS A 38 -25.97 -38.60 37.96
N SER A 39 -25.60 -39.51 37.07
CA SER A 39 -24.85 -40.71 37.41
C SER A 39 -23.37 -40.47 37.09
N ARG A 40 -22.57 -40.55 38.15
CA ARG A 40 -21.11 -40.44 38.20
C ARG A 40 -20.59 -41.87 38.15
N ASN A 41 -19.77 -42.22 37.17
CA ASN A 41 -18.68 -43.20 37.29
C ASN A 41 -17.77 -43.15 36.06
N ASP A 42 -16.48 -43.17 36.39
CA ASP A 42 -15.30 -42.94 35.56
C ASP A 42 -14.98 -44.13 34.65
N ILE A 43 -14.51 -43.86 33.42
CA ILE A 43 -13.45 -44.65 32.76
C ILE A 43 -12.63 -43.68 31.89
N GLU A 44 -11.45 -43.30 32.37
CA GLU A 44 -10.41 -42.65 31.58
C GLU A 44 -9.75 -43.69 30.66
N HIS A 45 -9.73 -43.42 29.35
CA HIS A 45 -8.80 -44.05 28.42
C HIS A 45 -8.03 -42.97 27.65
N PRO A 46 -6.71 -43.15 27.45
CA PRO A 46 -5.85 -42.14 26.84
C PRO A 46 -6.04 -42.19 25.32
N ILE A 47 -6.52 -41.10 24.73
CA ILE A 47 -6.49 -40.94 23.28
C ILE A 47 -5.13 -40.36 22.92
N THR A 48 -4.37 -41.23 22.28
CA THR A 48 -3.08 -41.06 21.64
C THR A 48 -3.06 -39.92 20.62
N GLU A 49 -1.96 -39.18 20.66
CA GLU A 49 -1.51 -38.28 19.60
C GLU A 49 -1.61 -38.97 18.23
N SER A 50 -2.38 -38.37 17.32
CA SER A 50 -2.39 -38.79 15.91
C SER A 50 -2.39 -37.57 14.99
N HIS A 51 -1.23 -37.43 14.33
CA HIS A 51 -1.03 -36.92 12.98
C HIS A 51 -1.43 -35.47 12.67
N PHE A 52 -0.53 -34.56 13.02
CA PHE A 52 -0.24 -33.38 12.20
C PHE A 52 0.12 -33.80 10.77
N TYR A 53 -0.76 -33.53 9.80
CA TYR A 53 -0.34 -33.41 8.40
C TYR A 53 0.37 -32.05 8.23
N ALA A 54 1.67 -32.04 8.48
CA ALA A 54 2.54 -31.03 7.90
C ALA A 54 2.58 -31.29 6.38
N PHE A 55 2.21 -30.29 5.58
CA PHE A 55 2.50 -30.28 4.16
C PHE A 55 4.02 -30.33 3.99
N GLN A 56 4.57 -31.51 3.73
CA GLN A 56 5.91 -31.68 3.19
C GLN A 56 5.89 -31.11 1.77
N LEU A 57 6.52 -29.95 1.60
CA LEU A 57 7.04 -29.54 0.30
C LEU A 57 8.12 -30.55 -0.08
N GLU A 58 7.89 -31.33 -1.13
CA GLU A 58 8.92 -32.23 -1.66
C GLU A 58 10.21 -31.47 -2.00
N PRO A 59 11.37 -31.84 -1.43
CA PRO A 59 12.66 -31.28 -1.79
C PRO A 59 13.33 -32.21 -2.81
N ASN A 60 12.77 -32.36 -4.01
CA ASN A 60 13.46 -33.08 -5.08
C ASN A 60 12.98 -32.67 -6.48
N ARG A 61 13.24 -31.40 -6.83
CA ARG A 61 13.57 -31.05 -8.22
C ARG A 61 14.78 -30.14 -8.20
N THR A 62 15.93 -30.68 -8.61
CA THR A 62 17.09 -29.89 -8.99
C THR A 62 16.65 -28.82 -9.99
N PRO A 63 16.99 -27.55 -9.77
CA PRO A 63 16.69 -26.52 -10.76
C PRO A 63 17.44 -26.87 -12.06
N PRO A 64 16.81 -26.76 -13.24
CA PRO A 64 17.56 -26.83 -14.48
C PRO A 64 18.63 -25.74 -14.45
N LYS A 65 19.86 -26.11 -14.82
CA LYS A 65 20.99 -25.18 -14.99
C LYS A 65 20.52 -23.94 -15.77
N PRO A 66 20.91 -22.72 -15.37
CA PRO A 66 20.58 -21.54 -16.14
C PRO A 66 21.20 -21.68 -17.54
N PHE A 67 20.35 -21.78 -18.57
CA PHE A 67 20.78 -21.60 -19.94
C PHE A 67 21.27 -20.16 -20.08
N SER A 68 22.57 -20.01 -20.33
CA SER A 68 23.18 -18.77 -20.76
C SER A 68 22.63 -18.41 -22.14
N TYR A 69 21.63 -17.53 -22.20
CA TYR A 69 21.33 -16.81 -23.44
C TYR A 69 22.28 -15.63 -23.55
N SER A 70 23.21 -15.74 -24.50
CA SER A 70 23.83 -14.60 -25.14
C SER A 70 22.72 -13.76 -25.80
N LEU A 71 22.57 -12.52 -25.35
CA LEU A 71 21.73 -11.53 -26.02
C LEU A 71 22.30 -11.27 -27.43
N PRO A 72 21.47 -11.15 -28.49
CA PRO A 72 21.93 -10.59 -29.74
C PRO A 72 22.36 -9.14 -29.51
N GLN A 73 23.60 -8.84 -29.92
CA GLN A 73 24.17 -7.50 -29.92
C GLN A 73 23.23 -6.53 -30.65
N LYS A 74 22.48 -5.73 -29.88
CA LYS A 74 21.85 -4.52 -30.41
C LYS A 74 22.94 -3.47 -30.60
N ARG A 75 23.15 -3.09 -31.86
CA ARG A 75 23.83 -1.85 -32.27
C ARG A 75 23.34 -0.69 -31.39
N SER A 76 24.23 -0.14 -30.58
CA SER A 76 24.02 1.14 -29.92
C SER A 76 24.27 2.26 -30.94
N LEU A 77 23.21 3.00 -31.26
CA LEU A 77 23.33 4.38 -31.71
C LEU A 77 23.88 5.18 -30.54
N ALA A 78 25.09 5.70 -30.71
CA ALA A 78 25.78 6.54 -29.76
C ALA A 78 25.10 7.92 -29.67
N ALA A 79 24.35 8.16 -28.61
CA ALA A 79 23.99 9.49 -28.14
C ALA A 79 25.02 9.92 -27.09
N SER A 80 25.74 10.99 -27.39
CA SER A 80 26.80 11.58 -26.57
C SER A 80 26.27 12.10 -25.24
N GLN A 81 26.76 11.58 -24.13
CA GLN A 81 26.83 12.31 -22.86
C GLN A 81 28.27 12.71 -22.62
N ALA A 82 28.46 14.02 -22.51
CA ALA A 82 29.73 14.68 -22.28
C ALA A 82 30.29 14.31 -20.90
N ASP A 83 31.57 13.96 -20.90
CA ASP A 83 32.38 13.66 -19.73
C ASP A 83 33.00 14.98 -19.23
N GLU A 84 32.45 15.57 -18.17
CA GLU A 84 32.87 16.87 -17.61
C GLU A 84 34.20 16.82 -16.81
N ASN A 85 35.05 15.79 -16.99
CA ASN A 85 36.34 15.69 -16.29
C ASN A 85 37.56 15.49 -17.21
N ALA A 86 37.46 15.81 -18.50
CA ALA A 86 38.63 15.87 -19.38
C ALA A 86 39.40 17.20 -19.18
N ALA A 87 40.72 17.08 -19.00
CA ALA A 87 41.68 18.14 -18.70
C ALA A 87 41.70 19.31 -19.71
N PRO A 88 42.06 20.54 -19.29
CA PRO A 88 42.37 21.60 -20.24
C PRO A 88 43.77 21.40 -20.84
N GLY A 89 43.78 21.14 -22.14
CA GLY A 89 44.71 21.75 -23.11
C GLY A 89 46.20 21.46 -22.96
N SER A 90 46.67 20.40 -23.63
CA SER A 90 48.00 20.48 -24.25
C SER A 90 47.91 21.43 -25.44
N PHE A 91 48.73 22.48 -25.44
CA PHE A 91 49.00 23.30 -26.62
C PHE A 91 49.61 22.42 -27.72
N SER A 92 48.77 21.92 -28.63
CA SER A 92 49.19 21.38 -29.92
C SER A 92 48.77 22.36 -31.01
N ARG A 93 49.77 22.94 -31.66
CA ARG A 93 49.66 23.73 -32.89
C ARG A 93 48.84 22.96 -33.94
N SER A 94 47.90 23.68 -34.54
CA SER A 94 47.13 23.25 -35.73
C SER A 94 48.04 22.81 -36.87
N LEU A 95 47.72 21.65 -37.45
CA LEU A 95 48.11 21.24 -38.79
C LEU A 95 46.97 21.57 -39.74
N LEU A 96 47.20 22.53 -40.64
CA LEU A 96 46.56 22.58 -41.95
C LEU A 96 47.63 22.13 -42.96
N THR A 97 47.31 21.08 -43.70
CA THR A 97 48.00 20.60 -44.91
C THR A 97 47.60 21.46 -46.12
N PRO A 98 48.11 21.21 -47.34
CA PRO A 98 49.50 20.99 -47.75
C PRO A 98 49.86 21.85 -48.98
N HIS A 99 51.08 22.38 -49.07
CA HIS A 99 51.67 22.73 -50.38
C HIS A 99 53.18 22.48 -50.40
N THR A 100 53.54 21.52 -51.25
CA THR A 100 54.60 21.59 -52.26
C THR A 100 56.02 22.01 -51.84
N SER A 101 56.90 21.01 -51.83
CA SER A 101 58.35 21.01 -52.16
C SER A 101 59.17 22.30 -51.95
N GLN A 102 60.19 22.22 -51.08
CA GLN A 102 61.57 22.61 -51.40
C GLN A 102 62.54 22.05 -50.33
N GLY A 103 63.76 21.73 -50.78
CA GLY A 103 64.66 20.74 -50.19
C GLY A 103 65.47 21.14 -48.95
N PRO A 104 66.31 20.22 -48.45
CA PRO A 104 67.06 20.42 -47.22
C PRO A 104 68.34 21.24 -47.45
N ALA A 105 68.44 22.39 -46.77
CA ALA A 105 69.68 23.15 -46.65
C ALA A 105 70.63 22.45 -45.65
N LYS A 106 71.82 22.12 -46.14
CA LYS A 106 72.96 21.57 -45.39
C LYS A 106 73.30 22.51 -44.21
N ARG A 107 73.14 22.03 -42.98
CA ARG A 107 73.60 22.73 -41.77
C ARG A 107 75.09 22.48 -41.56
N SER A 108 75.84 23.58 -41.55
CA SER A 108 77.28 23.67 -41.36
C SER A 108 77.74 23.15 -39.99
N LYS A 109 78.93 22.54 -40.01
CA LYS A 109 79.69 22.06 -38.84
C LYS A 109 79.89 23.18 -37.81
N PRO A 110 79.72 22.93 -36.49
CA PRO A 110 80.15 23.86 -35.46
C PRO A 110 81.67 23.85 -35.34
N SER A 111 82.23 25.06 -35.21
CA SER A 111 83.65 25.37 -35.01
C SER A 111 84.23 24.72 -33.74
N PRO A 112 85.54 24.41 -33.71
CA PRO A 112 86.19 23.80 -32.56
C PRO A 112 86.26 24.80 -31.39
N ILE A 113 85.63 24.42 -30.28
CA ILE A 113 85.72 25.14 -29.02
C ILE A 113 87.14 24.99 -28.46
N SER A 114 87.72 26.13 -28.13
CA SER A 114 89.00 26.32 -27.46
C SER A 114 89.13 25.42 -26.23
N ILE A 115 90.21 24.62 -26.21
CA ILE A 115 90.64 23.76 -25.11
C ILE A 115 91.00 24.64 -23.92
N ARG A 116 90.07 24.78 -22.97
CA ARG A 116 90.38 25.32 -21.64
C ARG A 116 91.16 24.26 -20.86
N THR A 117 92.33 24.69 -20.39
CA THR A 117 93.26 23.98 -19.51
C THR A 117 92.55 23.38 -18.30
N GLY A 118 92.79 22.08 -18.06
CA GLY A 118 92.10 21.28 -17.06
C GLY A 118 92.44 21.68 -15.63
N THR A 119 91.48 22.30 -14.95
CA THR A 119 91.39 22.23 -13.49
C THR A 119 91.06 20.80 -13.09
N ALA A 120 91.86 20.24 -12.17
CA ALA A 120 91.71 18.88 -11.65
C ALA A 120 90.25 18.54 -11.28
N PRO A 121 89.78 17.30 -11.51
CA PRO A 121 88.40 16.91 -11.25
C PRO A 121 88.06 17.14 -9.78
N ALA A 122 87.21 18.12 -9.51
CA ALA A 122 86.71 18.39 -8.17
C ALA A 122 86.11 17.11 -7.58
N LYS A 123 86.62 16.66 -6.44
CA LYS A 123 86.11 15.49 -5.71
C LYS A 123 84.60 15.66 -5.54
N ARG A 124 83.81 14.74 -6.11
CA ARG A 124 82.36 14.73 -5.96
C ARG A 124 82.02 14.66 -4.48
N LYS A 125 81.25 15.62 -3.98
CA LYS A 125 80.74 15.60 -2.59
C LYS A 125 79.90 14.33 -2.41
N SER A 126 80.05 13.66 -1.28
CA SER A 126 79.25 12.48 -0.94
C SER A 126 77.76 12.82 -0.96
N PRO A 127 76.89 11.90 -1.40
CA PRO A 127 75.45 12.10 -1.33
C PRO A 127 75.01 12.38 0.10
N ARG A 128 74.29 13.49 0.32
CA ARG A 128 73.73 13.82 1.63
C ARG A 128 72.60 12.85 1.99
N THR A 129 72.54 12.45 3.26
CA THR A 129 71.40 11.67 3.79
C THR A 129 70.15 12.54 3.88
N ASP A 130 68.96 11.93 3.97
CA ASP A 130 67.72 12.70 4.06
C ASP A 130 67.63 13.52 5.36
N ALA A 131 68.17 13.02 6.48
CA ALA A 131 68.31 13.77 7.72
C ALA A 131 69.17 15.04 7.54
N GLN A 132 70.35 14.91 6.93
CA GLN A 132 71.21 16.06 6.63
C GLN A 132 70.54 17.07 5.70
N LYS A 133 69.72 16.61 4.75
CA LYS A 133 68.94 17.52 3.89
C LYS A 133 67.89 18.27 4.70
N ILE A 134 67.20 17.59 5.62
CA ILE A 134 66.21 18.21 6.51
C ILE A 134 66.88 19.27 7.39
N ASP A 135 68.01 18.95 8.03
CA ASP A 135 68.72 19.89 8.90
C ASP A 135 69.17 21.15 8.16
N ILE A 136 69.69 21.00 6.94
CA ILE A 136 70.07 22.14 6.09
C ILE A 136 68.86 23.01 5.73
N ILE A 137 67.70 22.39 5.44
CA ILE A 137 66.48 23.12 5.14
C ILE A 137 65.95 23.84 6.38
N LEU A 138 65.98 23.19 7.55
CA LEU A 138 65.55 23.80 8.81
C LEU A 138 66.45 24.96 9.22
N ALA A 139 67.77 24.81 9.09
CA ALA A 139 68.72 25.90 9.30
C ALA A 139 68.45 27.07 8.35
N ALA A 140 68.23 26.81 7.05
CA ALA A 140 67.90 27.86 6.09
C ALA A 140 66.56 28.57 6.41
N ILE A 141 65.55 27.86 6.92
CA ILE A 141 64.28 28.47 7.37
C ILE A 141 64.53 29.36 8.60
N GLN A 142 65.33 28.88 9.54
CA GLN A 142 65.69 29.62 10.75
C GLN A 142 66.54 30.87 10.45
N ASP A 143 67.47 30.78 9.49
CA ASP A 143 68.30 31.91 9.04
C ASP A 143 67.45 33.04 8.42
N GLN A 144 66.26 32.73 7.92
CA GLN A 144 65.28 33.73 7.43
C GLN A 144 64.34 34.23 8.54
N GLY A 145 64.54 33.83 9.80
CA GLY A 145 63.71 34.22 10.93
C GLY A 145 62.31 33.59 10.92
N TRP A 146 62.12 32.48 10.20
CA TRP A 146 60.82 31.80 10.12
C TRP A 146 60.80 30.55 11.01
N SER A 147 59.64 30.24 11.58
CA SER A 147 59.36 28.91 12.11
C SER A 147 58.91 27.97 11.00
N LEU A 148 58.96 26.65 11.25
CA LEU A 148 58.45 25.66 10.28
C LEU A 148 56.96 25.90 9.94
N SER A 149 56.12 26.23 10.93
CA SER A 149 54.70 26.54 10.70
C SER A 149 54.51 27.79 9.85
N CYS A 150 55.30 28.85 10.10
CA CYS A 150 55.28 30.08 9.32
C CYS A 150 55.72 29.83 7.87
N PHE A 151 56.79 29.04 7.69
CA PHE A 151 57.26 28.62 6.37
C PHE A 151 56.15 27.87 5.60
N LEU A 152 55.57 26.82 6.20
CA LEU A 152 54.50 26.04 5.56
C LEU A 152 53.29 26.91 5.21
N TYR A 153 52.87 27.80 6.11
CA TYR A 153 51.79 28.76 5.84
C TYR A 153 52.11 29.65 4.63
N ASN A 154 53.32 30.22 4.58
CA ASN A 154 53.75 31.09 3.48
C ASN A 154 53.92 30.35 2.15
N VAL A 155 54.29 29.06 2.19
CA VAL A 155 54.39 28.20 1.00
C VAL A 155 53.02 27.96 0.38
N PHE A 156 51.97 27.74 1.19
CA PHE A 156 50.64 27.36 0.70
C PHE A 156 49.63 28.50 0.58
N ARG A 157 49.82 29.65 1.24
CA ARG A 157 48.90 30.79 1.15
C ARG A 157 48.79 31.32 -0.28
N SER A 158 47.57 31.56 -0.74
CA SER A 158 47.29 32.13 -2.07
C SER A 158 47.10 33.64 -2.03
N LYS A 159 46.79 34.19 -0.85
CA LYS A 159 46.52 35.61 -0.62
C LYS A 159 47.44 36.16 0.45
N ASP A 160 47.79 37.43 0.31
CA ASP A 160 48.51 38.18 1.33
C ASP A 160 47.57 38.59 2.49
N ILE A 161 48.13 39.27 3.49
CA ILE A 161 47.39 39.74 4.67
C ILE A 161 46.33 40.79 4.27
N LYS A 162 46.51 41.46 3.13
CA LYS A 162 45.57 42.44 2.56
C LYS A 162 44.54 41.79 1.63
N GLY A 163 44.58 40.48 1.44
CA GLY A 163 43.71 39.73 0.54
C GLY A 163 44.09 39.76 -0.95
N ALA A 164 45.20 40.42 -1.32
CA ALA A 164 45.73 40.44 -2.68
C ALA A 164 46.37 39.10 -3.06
N GLU A 165 46.28 38.73 -4.34
CA GLU A 165 46.84 37.49 -4.84
C GLU A 165 48.38 37.54 -4.83
N ILE A 166 49.01 36.50 -4.28
CA ILE A 166 50.48 36.43 -4.21
C ILE A 166 51.01 35.85 -5.52
N HIS A 167 51.80 36.64 -6.26
CA HIS A 167 52.54 36.15 -7.41
C HIS A 167 53.65 35.19 -6.97
N ARG A 168 53.44 33.89 -7.19
CA ARG A 168 54.45 32.85 -6.94
C ARG A 168 55.40 32.76 -8.13
N SER A 169 56.67 32.47 -7.86
CA SER A 169 57.60 32.14 -8.94
C SER A 169 57.12 30.89 -9.70
N PRO A 170 57.45 30.73 -11.00
CA PRO A 170 57.04 29.56 -11.78
C PRO A 170 57.46 28.24 -11.11
N THR A 171 58.67 28.20 -10.54
CA THR A 171 59.19 27.04 -9.80
C THR A 171 58.38 26.74 -8.55
N HIS A 172 58.05 27.76 -7.74
CA HIS A 172 57.23 27.60 -6.53
C HIS A 172 55.83 27.09 -6.89
N SER A 173 55.20 27.69 -7.90
CA SER A 173 53.87 27.27 -8.38
C SER A 173 53.88 25.81 -8.87
N GLN A 174 54.89 25.42 -9.66
CA GLN A 174 55.04 24.04 -10.14
C GLN A 174 55.20 23.04 -9.00
N MET A 175 56.04 23.33 -7.99
CA MET A 175 56.25 22.45 -6.84
C MET A 175 54.99 22.27 -6.01
N VAL A 176 54.29 23.38 -5.69
CA VAL A 176 53.03 23.34 -4.93
C VAL A 176 51.94 22.61 -5.71
N SER A 177 51.86 22.82 -7.02
CA SER A 177 50.90 22.13 -7.88
C SER A 177 51.11 20.62 -7.90
N ILE A 178 52.35 20.15 -8.10
CA ILE A 178 52.69 18.71 -8.07
C ILE A 178 52.33 18.08 -6.71
N PHE A 179 52.59 18.80 -5.62
CA PHE A 179 52.29 18.35 -4.27
C PHE A 179 50.78 18.24 -4.01
N LEU A 180 50.02 19.31 -4.26
CA LEU A 180 48.58 19.36 -4.00
C LEU A 180 47.77 18.46 -4.96
N ALA A 181 48.28 18.23 -6.18
CA ALA A 181 47.69 17.28 -7.13
C ALA A 181 48.01 15.81 -6.79
N GLY A 182 48.83 15.55 -5.76
CA GLY A 182 49.20 14.19 -5.35
C GLY A 182 50.11 13.46 -6.34
N ARG A 183 50.80 14.18 -7.23
CA ARG A 183 51.71 13.60 -8.24
C ARG A 183 53.13 13.35 -7.71
N GLY A 184 53.42 13.80 -6.49
CA GLY A 184 54.71 13.57 -5.82
C GLY A 184 54.83 12.17 -5.23
N LYS A 185 56.07 11.73 -4.96
CA LYS A 185 56.37 10.44 -4.31
C LYS A 185 55.74 10.30 -2.92
N LYS A 186 55.59 11.42 -2.21
CA LYS A 186 54.90 11.51 -0.92
C LYS A 186 53.70 12.43 -1.09
N THR A 187 52.50 11.91 -0.85
CA THR A 187 51.25 12.66 -0.99
C THR A 187 50.89 13.36 0.33
N VAL A 188 49.94 14.30 0.28
CA VAL A 188 49.37 14.94 1.48
C VAL A 188 48.79 13.90 2.44
N ALA A 189 48.16 12.83 1.92
CA ALA A 189 47.61 11.76 2.74
C ALA A 189 48.71 11.04 3.54
N ASN A 190 49.86 10.74 2.90
CA ASN A 190 50.98 10.13 3.61
C ASN A 190 51.49 11.03 4.74
N ILE A 191 51.58 12.34 4.50
CA ILE A 191 52.02 13.31 5.52
C ILE A 191 51.03 13.40 6.67
N ILE A 192 49.71 13.43 6.39
CA ILE A 192 48.68 13.42 7.43
C ILE A 192 48.77 12.13 8.25
N THR A 193 49.01 10.98 7.63
CA THR A 193 49.22 9.72 8.35
C THR A 193 50.42 9.82 9.27
N GLU A 194 51.56 10.33 8.79
CA GLU A 194 52.75 10.54 9.63
C GLU A 194 52.46 11.53 10.78
N TRP A 195 51.74 12.63 10.53
CA TRP A 195 51.33 13.55 11.60
C TRP A 195 50.47 12.88 12.65
N MET A 196 49.55 12.00 12.24
CA MET A 196 48.63 11.27 13.13
C MET A 196 49.29 10.08 13.85
N SER A 197 50.47 9.64 13.43
CA SER A 197 51.25 8.59 14.12
C SER A 197 52.44 9.14 14.91
N HIS A 198 52.84 10.40 14.65
CA HIS A 198 54.03 10.98 15.27
C HIS A 198 53.86 11.13 16.79
N PRO A 199 54.85 10.70 17.60
CA PRO A 199 54.77 10.81 19.06
C PRO A 199 54.62 12.26 19.53
N ASP A 200 55.31 13.20 18.89
CA ASP A 200 55.25 14.63 19.25
C ASP A 200 53.90 15.30 18.92
N GLY A 201 53.07 14.67 18.09
CA GLY A 201 51.71 15.13 17.80
C GLY A 201 50.67 14.66 18.83
N ARG A 202 51.04 13.73 19.72
CA ARG A 202 50.11 13.05 20.62
C ARG A 202 49.66 13.98 21.75
N ILE A 203 48.34 14.14 21.86
CA ILE A 203 47.73 14.90 22.94
C ILE A 203 47.58 13.98 24.17
N PRO A 204 48.12 14.33 25.34
CA PRO A 204 47.86 13.58 26.57
C PRO A 204 46.36 13.56 26.88
N LYS A 205 45.83 12.42 27.32
CA LYS A 205 44.39 12.29 27.68
C LYS A 205 43.94 13.24 28.79
N THR A 206 44.87 13.71 29.61
CA THR A 206 44.63 14.67 30.69
C THR A 206 44.65 16.12 30.22
N SER A 207 45.05 16.39 28.97
CA SER A 207 45.06 17.74 28.42
C SER A 207 43.65 18.18 28.06
N PRO A 208 43.24 19.42 28.36
CA PRO A 208 41.93 19.96 27.92
C PRO A 208 41.79 19.97 26.39
N ASN A 209 42.90 19.92 25.65
CA ASN A 209 42.88 19.82 24.20
C ASN A 209 42.44 18.44 23.69
N SER A 210 42.45 17.41 24.54
CA SER A 210 41.92 16.08 24.19
C SER A 210 40.43 16.15 23.89
N ASP A 211 39.69 16.99 24.63
CA ASP A 211 38.25 17.18 24.45
C ASP A 211 37.91 17.94 23.15
N LEU A 212 38.90 18.61 22.54
CA LEU A 212 38.75 19.28 21.25
C LEU A 212 38.84 18.31 20.06
N MET A 213 39.25 17.06 20.28
CA MET A 213 39.22 16.05 19.21
C MET A 213 37.79 15.84 18.71
N TYR A 214 37.61 15.88 17.39
CA TYR A 214 36.29 15.81 16.74
C TYR A 214 35.32 16.95 17.09
N SER A 215 35.82 18.06 17.65
CA SER A 215 34.98 19.20 18.01
C SER A 215 34.23 19.76 16.80
N THR A 216 32.93 19.96 16.98
CA THR A 216 32.03 20.55 15.97
C THR A 216 31.66 21.99 16.29
N THR A 217 32.00 22.45 17.49
CA THR A 217 31.64 23.78 18.04
C THR A 217 32.79 24.78 17.87
N VAL A 218 34.03 24.38 18.16
CA VAL A 218 35.21 25.23 18.03
C VAL A 218 35.75 25.14 16.60
N PRO A 219 35.93 26.25 15.86
CA PRO A 219 36.51 26.22 14.52
C PRO A 219 37.87 25.51 14.52
N TYR A 220 38.07 24.60 13.57
CA TYR A 220 39.32 23.81 13.52
C TYR A 220 40.59 24.66 13.31
N THR A 221 40.43 25.92 12.89
CA THR A 221 41.52 26.91 12.75
C THR A 221 42.05 27.42 14.08
N ASP A 222 41.24 27.33 15.13
CA ASP A 222 41.53 27.91 16.44
C ASP A 222 42.06 26.83 17.41
N ILE A 223 42.10 25.57 16.96
CA ILE A 223 42.60 24.42 17.70
C ILE A 223 44.10 24.27 17.39
N GLY A 224 44.95 24.51 18.39
CA GLY A 224 46.41 24.45 18.23
C GLY A 224 46.95 23.05 17.91
N PRO A 225 46.64 22.01 18.71
CA PRO A 225 47.20 20.68 18.50
C PRO A 225 46.74 20.03 17.19
N VAL A 226 47.69 19.56 16.39
CA VAL A 226 47.44 19.09 15.02
C VAL A 226 46.44 17.94 14.95
N TRP A 227 46.44 17.00 15.89
CA TRP A 227 45.47 15.88 15.92
C TRP A 227 44.04 16.36 16.17
N ALA A 228 43.84 17.23 17.16
CA ALA A 228 42.53 17.78 17.46
C ALA A 228 42.03 18.66 16.30
N ALA A 229 42.91 19.47 15.71
CA ALA A 229 42.58 20.29 14.54
C ALA A 229 42.16 19.46 13.32
N LEU A 230 42.90 18.40 12.98
CA LEU A 230 42.59 17.54 11.81
C LEU A 230 41.30 16.74 11.98
N THR A 231 41.05 16.22 13.18
CA THR A 231 39.81 15.49 13.48
C THR A 231 38.60 16.41 13.49
N ALA A 232 38.71 17.61 14.09
CA ALA A 232 37.70 18.66 14.03
C ALA A 232 37.45 19.13 12.58
N PHE A 233 38.50 19.34 11.78
CA PHE A 233 38.41 19.68 10.36
C PHE A 233 37.59 18.63 9.60
N SER A 234 37.87 17.36 9.82
CA SER A 234 37.16 16.24 9.18
C SER A 234 35.68 16.27 9.54
N MET A 235 35.36 16.42 10.82
CA MET A 235 33.98 16.47 11.31
C MET A 235 33.19 17.68 10.79
N GLN A 236 33.78 18.86 10.83
CA GLN A 236 33.14 20.08 10.35
C GLN A 236 32.95 20.05 8.83
N THR A 237 33.90 19.50 8.09
CA THR A 237 33.80 19.33 6.63
C THR A 237 32.72 18.30 6.26
N MET A 238 32.64 17.17 6.97
CA MET A 238 31.57 16.19 6.79
C MET A 238 30.20 16.77 7.13
N GLY A 239 30.09 17.55 8.21
CA GLY A 239 28.86 18.27 8.55
C GLY A 239 28.39 19.22 7.43
N LYS A 240 29.33 19.94 6.79
CA LYS A 240 29.02 20.80 5.64
C LYS A 240 28.63 20.01 4.37
N LYS A 241 29.29 18.88 4.08
CA LYS A 241 29.05 18.05 2.88
C LYS A 241 27.81 17.17 2.99
N GLY A 242 27.51 16.61 4.18
CA GLY A 242 26.33 15.77 4.43
C GLY A 242 25.02 16.47 4.08
N TRP A 243 24.98 17.80 4.21
CA TRP A 243 23.86 18.63 3.73
C TRP A 243 23.63 18.53 2.22
N ARG A 244 24.68 18.45 1.41
CA ARG A 244 24.58 18.39 -0.06
C ARG A 244 24.16 17.00 -0.56
N MET A 245 24.61 15.92 0.11
CA MET A 245 24.24 14.55 -0.27
C MET A 245 22.78 14.19 0.03
N LYS A 246 22.10 14.96 0.87
CA LYS A 246 20.68 14.85 1.27
C LYS A 246 19.66 14.85 0.11
N GLN A 247 20.09 15.10 -1.13
CA GLN A 247 19.24 15.03 -2.33
C GLN A 247 19.26 13.68 -3.04
N ARG A 248 20.11 12.74 -2.62
CA ARG A 248 20.08 11.37 -3.16
C ARG A 248 19.11 10.52 -2.34
N LYS A 249 18.09 9.97 -3.00
CA LYS A 249 17.14 9.04 -2.39
C LYS A 249 17.92 7.81 -1.90
N PRO A 250 17.75 7.37 -0.64
CA PRO A 250 18.37 6.14 -0.18
C PRO A 250 17.88 4.96 -1.04
N THR A 251 18.81 4.21 -1.61
CA THR A 251 18.53 2.91 -2.21
C THR A 251 18.20 1.95 -1.07
N LYS A 252 17.02 1.32 -1.13
CA LYS A 252 16.60 0.35 -0.11
C LYS A 252 17.56 -0.83 -0.13
N HIS A 253 18.25 -1.06 0.99
CA HIS A 253 18.93 -2.32 1.21
C HIS A 253 17.87 -3.39 1.51
N PRO A 254 17.90 -4.54 0.81
CA PRO A 254 17.06 -5.69 1.15
C PRO A 254 17.66 -6.40 2.36
N GLY A 255 16.82 -6.76 3.33
CA GLY A 255 17.19 -7.70 4.39
C GLY A 255 17.40 -7.04 5.75
N THR A 256 16.32 -6.90 6.50
CA THR A 256 15.96 -7.70 7.68
C THR A 256 14.70 -7.06 8.25
N ASP A 257 13.58 -7.78 8.23
CA ASP A 257 12.34 -7.34 8.87
C ASP A 257 12.53 -7.52 10.38
N VAL A 258 13.17 -6.53 11.02
CA VAL A 258 13.08 -6.36 12.47
C VAL A 258 11.81 -5.54 12.71
N CYS A 259 10.80 -6.15 13.32
CA CYS A 259 9.56 -5.47 13.64
C CYS A 259 9.79 -4.57 14.87
N ARG A 260 8.99 -3.51 14.99
CA ARG A 260 9.04 -2.65 16.19
C ARG A 260 8.68 -3.42 17.46
N ASP A 261 7.89 -4.48 17.31
CA ASP A 261 7.44 -5.36 18.39
C ASP A 261 8.59 -6.20 18.99
N ASP A 262 9.71 -6.34 18.27
CA ASP A 262 10.92 -7.05 18.74
C ASP A 262 11.73 -6.22 19.76
N PHE A 263 11.38 -4.93 19.94
CA PHE A 263 12.04 -4.05 20.90
C PHE A 263 11.16 -3.83 22.12
N GLY A 264 11.61 -4.31 23.29
CA GLY A 264 10.97 -3.96 24.57
C GLY A 264 10.93 -2.44 24.79
N GLU A 265 9.96 -1.96 25.56
CA GLU A 265 9.70 -0.52 25.80
C GLU A 265 10.94 0.25 26.31
N SER A 266 11.81 -0.42 27.07
CA SER A 266 13.07 0.14 27.59
C SER A 266 14.24 0.12 26.61
N THR A 267 14.13 -0.63 25.50
CA THR A 267 15.23 -0.84 24.55
C THR A 267 15.56 0.44 23.79
N ILE A 268 14.55 1.21 23.37
CA ILE A 268 14.76 2.46 22.64
C ILE A 268 15.45 3.53 23.52
N PRO A 269 14.98 3.82 24.75
CA PRO A 269 15.68 4.74 25.65
C PRO A 269 17.11 4.31 25.99
N ARG A 270 17.33 3.00 26.19
CA ARG A 270 18.67 2.46 26.49
C ARG A 270 19.61 2.57 25.29
N ILE A 271 19.15 2.23 24.08
CA ILE A 271 19.96 2.39 22.87
C ILE A 271 20.26 3.88 22.64
N GLN A 272 19.29 4.76 22.87
CA GLN A 272 19.51 6.20 22.75
C GLN A 272 20.59 6.68 23.72
N SER A 273 20.57 6.27 24.99
CA SER A 273 21.58 6.68 25.97
C SER A 273 22.97 6.13 25.65
N VAL A 274 23.07 4.90 25.13
CA VAL A 274 24.33 4.30 24.65
C VAL A 274 24.87 5.07 23.44
N ILE A 275 24.02 5.40 22.46
CA ILE A 275 24.43 6.17 21.27
C ILE A 275 24.87 7.59 21.67
N GLU A 276 24.15 8.23 22.59
CA GLU A 276 24.50 9.57 23.09
C GLU A 276 25.84 9.58 23.82
N LYS A 277 26.11 8.55 24.62
CA LYS A 277 27.34 8.42 25.42
C LYS A 277 28.54 7.98 24.58
N ASP A 278 28.41 6.90 23.84
CA ASP A 278 29.53 6.20 23.21
C ASP A 278 29.71 6.59 21.73
N GLN A 279 28.70 7.21 21.11
CA GLN A 279 28.69 7.52 19.68
C GLN A 279 28.20 8.95 19.38
N ALA A 280 28.56 9.91 20.24
CA ALA A 280 28.17 11.32 20.10
C ALA A 280 28.45 11.90 18.70
N VAL A 281 29.58 11.51 18.09
CA VAL A 281 30.00 11.90 16.74
C VAL A 281 29.02 11.39 15.67
N THR A 282 28.69 10.10 15.73
CA THR A 282 27.74 9.45 14.83
C THR A 282 26.35 10.05 14.99
N LEU A 283 25.91 10.27 16.24
CA LEU A 283 24.65 10.93 16.53
C LEU A 283 24.60 12.35 15.98
N TYR A 284 25.67 13.13 16.10
CA TYR A 284 25.77 14.47 15.53
C TYR A 284 25.62 14.44 14.00
N LEU A 285 26.29 13.51 13.32
CA LEU A 285 26.15 13.35 11.87
C LEU A 285 24.73 12.94 11.49
N PHE A 286 24.13 11.97 12.19
CA PHE A 286 22.74 11.58 11.96
C PHE A 286 21.77 12.72 12.24
N LYS A 287 21.95 13.49 13.31
CA LYS A 287 21.13 14.66 13.61
C LYS A 287 21.20 15.67 12.47
N ASN A 288 22.39 15.95 11.92
CA ASN A 288 22.55 16.85 10.77
C ASN A 288 22.03 16.27 9.44
N ILE A 289 22.07 14.95 9.24
CA ILE A 289 21.58 14.25 8.04
C ILE A 289 20.09 13.90 8.12
N ALA A 290 19.50 13.75 9.29
CA ALA A 290 18.07 13.45 9.44
C ALA A 290 17.28 14.74 9.59
N MET A 291 17.78 15.68 10.39
CA MET A 291 17.06 16.94 10.67
C MET A 291 17.46 18.01 9.66
N ARG A 292 16.48 18.65 9.02
CA ARG A 292 16.77 19.86 8.24
C ARG A 292 17.11 20.98 9.22
N LYS A 293 18.13 21.81 8.91
CA LYS A 293 18.36 23.04 9.66
C LYS A 293 17.03 23.80 9.75
N PRO A 294 16.61 24.23 10.95
CA PRO A 294 15.36 24.94 11.10
C PRO A 294 15.41 26.19 10.24
N ARG A 295 14.33 26.46 9.51
CA ARG A 295 14.27 27.60 8.61
C ARG A 295 13.86 28.81 9.45
N ALA A 296 14.71 29.83 9.49
CA ALA A 296 14.29 31.13 9.96
C ALA A 296 13.43 31.79 8.87
N ARG A 297 12.20 32.17 9.19
CA ARG A 297 11.39 33.07 8.35
C ARG A 297 11.09 34.30 9.20
N SER A 298 11.47 35.47 8.70
CA SER A 298 11.28 36.75 9.41
C SER A 298 11.90 36.77 10.82
N GLY A 299 13.12 36.22 10.98
CA GLY A 299 13.82 36.17 12.26
C GLY A 299 13.32 35.13 13.26
N VAL A 300 12.15 34.53 13.03
CA VAL A 300 11.61 33.47 13.87
C VAL A 300 12.10 32.12 13.35
N VAL A 301 12.81 31.38 14.21
CA VAL A 301 13.24 30.00 13.95
C VAL A 301 11.99 29.11 13.99
N ILE A 302 11.45 28.76 12.83
CA ILE A 302 10.31 27.86 12.75
C ILE A 302 10.83 26.44 12.93
N GLU A 303 10.73 25.94 14.16
CA GLU A 303 10.97 24.54 14.48
C GLU A 303 9.75 23.71 14.05
N ARG A 304 9.96 22.69 13.20
CA ARG A 304 8.87 21.79 12.82
C ARG A 304 8.55 20.87 14.00
N LYS A 305 7.57 21.25 14.82
CA LYS A 305 7.04 20.42 15.91
C LYS A 305 6.40 19.10 15.43
N SER A 306 5.93 19.04 14.18
CA SER A 306 5.27 17.85 13.62
C SER A 306 5.63 17.66 12.12
N ARG A 307 5.76 16.41 11.69
CA ARG A 307 5.79 16.06 10.25
C ARG A 307 4.42 16.42 9.65
N PRO A 308 4.31 16.75 8.34
CA PRO A 308 3.00 17.01 7.74
C PRO A 308 2.03 15.88 8.14
N ALA A 309 0.84 16.25 8.60
CA ALA A 309 -0.15 15.37 9.19
C ALA A 309 -0.36 14.11 8.32
N ASP A 310 -0.65 12.98 8.96
CA ASP A 310 -0.91 11.68 8.30
C ASP A 310 -1.96 11.78 7.17
N SER A 311 -2.77 12.84 7.17
CA SER A 311 -3.75 13.18 6.15
C SER A 311 -3.17 13.52 4.77
N ALA A 312 -1.91 13.95 4.65
CA ALA A 312 -1.32 14.35 3.36
C ALA A 312 -1.22 13.17 2.36
N ASN A 313 -1.21 11.93 2.86
CA ASN A 313 -1.17 10.72 2.03
C ASN A 313 -2.56 10.14 1.71
N LEU A 314 -3.64 10.65 2.31
CA LEU A 314 -4.98 10.09 2.14
C LEU A 314 -5.48 10.25 0.70
N LEU A 315 -5.32 11.43 0.09
CA LEU A 315 -5.79 11.65 -1.28
C LEU A 315 -5.03 10.78 -2.32
N PRO A 316 -3.68 10.71 -2.31
CA PRO A 316 -2.96 9.76 -3.17
C PRO A 316 -3.31 8.29 -2.92
N LEU A 317 -3.62 7.90 -1.68
CA LEU A 317 -4.01 6.54 -1.36
C LEU A 317 -5.43 6.23 -1.86
N MET A 318 -6.39 7.13 -1.63
CA MET A 318 -7.78 7.00 -2.08
C MET A 318 -7.85 6.91 -3.61
N ARG A 319 -7.09 7.76 -4.32
CA ARG A 319 -6.97 7.68 -5.79
C ARG A 319 -6.35 6.35 -6.23
N GLY A 320 -5.35 5.86 -5.50
CA GLY A 320 -4.75 4.56 -5.73
C GLY A 320 -5.74 3.40 -5.58
N ILE A 321 -6.57 3.43 -4.52
CA ILE A 321 -7.63 2.45 -4.28
C ILE A 321 -8.69 2.51 -5.38
N LEU A 322 -9.13 3.70 -5.80
CA LEU A 322 -10.06 3.86 -6.92
C LEU A 322 -9.51 3.23 -8.20
N TYR A 323 -8.25 3.52 -8.55
CA TYR A 323 -7.62 2.94 -9.75
C TYR A 323 -7.51 1.42 -9.65
N PHE A 324 -7.20 0.89 -8.47
CA PHE A 324 -7.17 -0.55 -8.22
C PHE A 324 -8.57 -1.17 -8.41
N GLY A 325 -9.61 -0.57 -7.83
CA GLY A 325 -11.00 -1.02 -7.97
C GLY A 325 -11.52 -0.94 -9.41
N SER A 326 -11.12 0.10 -10.16
CA SER A 326 -11.43 0.23 -11.59
C SER A 326 -10.57 -0.66 -12.50
N SER A 327 -9.73 -1.55 -11.95
CA SER A 327 -8.84 -2.42 -12.72
C SER A 327 -7.93 -1.66 -13.70
N ALA A 328 -7.45 -0.48 -13.30
CA ALA A 328 -6.57 0.34 -14.12
C ALA A 328 -5.26 -0.41 -14.46
N PRO A 329 -4.68 -0.21 -15.67
CA PRO A 329 -3.41 -0.84 -16.03
C PRO A 329 -2.28 -0.52 -15.04
N VAL A 330 -1.43 -1.51 -14.74
CA VAL A 330 -0.34 -1.38 -13.77
C VAL A 330 0.65 -0.30 -14.19
N GLU A 331 0.85 -0.11 -15.50
CA GLU A 331 1.68 0.95 -16.09
C GLU A 331 1.15 2.34 -15.72
N LEU A 332 -0.18 2.52 -15.79
CA LEU A 332 -0.84 3.77 -15.44
C LEU A 332 -0.71 4.07 -13.94
N MET A 333 -0.83 3.05 -13.10
CA MET A 333 -0.62 3.18 -11.66
C MET A 333 0.85 3.52 -11.34
N ASN A 334 1.79 2.85 -11.99
CA ASN A 334 3.22 3.11 -11.84
C ASN A 334 3.60 4.52 -12.27
N TYR A 335 3.06 5.01 -13.39
CA TYR A 335 3.27 6.37 -13.86
C TYR A 335 2.77 7.40 -12.84
N ASN A 336 1.51 7.27 -12.41
CA ASN A 336 0.91 8.19 -11.45
C ASN A 336 1.61 8.17 -10.08
N SER A 337 2.14 7.00 -9.66
CA SER A 337 2.94 6.91 -8.45
C SER A 337 4.27 7.68 -8.57
N ARG A 338 4.92 7.65 -9.73
CA ARG A 338 6.19 8.36 -9.96
C ARG A 338 6.04 9.88 -9.96
N ILE A 339 4.92 10.40 -10.48
CA ILE A 339 4.61 11.84 -10.45
C ILE A 339 3.99 12.28 -9.11
N GLY A 340 3.75 11.35 -8.18
CA GLY A 340 3.24 11.62 -6.84
C GLY A 340 1.73 11.89 -6.76
N THR A 341 0.97 11.59 -7.81
CA THR A 341 -0.50 11.76 -7.83
C THR A 341 -1.22 10.59 -7.15
N MET A 342 -0.56 9.44 -6.98
CA MET A 342 -1.05 8.30 -6.22
C MET A 342 0.05 7.60 -5.43
N SER A 343 -0.35 6.75 -4.48
CA SER A 343 0.58 5.84 -3.81
C SER A 343 1.08 4.73 -4.74
N ALA A 344 2.23 4.12 -4.43
CA ALA A 344 2.73 2.98 -5.19
C ALA A 344 1.76 1.79 -5.13
N PRO A 345 1.65 0.95 -6.18
CA PRO A 345 0.77 -0.23 -6.17
C PRO A 345 0.97 -1.15 -4.96
N THR A 346 2.22 -1.32 -4.52
CA THR A 346 2.55 -2.11 -3.33
C THR A 346 2.01 -1.49 -2.04
N THR A 347 2.02 -0.16 -1.93
CA THR A 347 1.41 0.57 -0.80
C THR A 347 -0.11 0.46 -0.84
N ILE A 348 -0.72 0.58 -2.02
CA ILE A 348 -2.17 0.41 -2.21
C ILE A 348 -2.60 -1.00 -1.77
N ARG A 349 -1.90 -2.04 -2.22
CA ARG A 349 -2.19 -3.43 -1.83
C ARG A 349 -2.09 -3.64 -0.31
N ARG A 350 -1.05 -3.08 0.34
CA ARG A 350 -0.90 -3.16 1.80
C ARG A 350 -2.04 -2.44 2.53
N ALA A 351 -2.47 -1.29 2.02
CA ALA A 351 -3.60 -0.57 2.60
C ALA A 351 -4.89 -1.38 2.48
N LEU A 352 -5.16 -1.97 1.32
CA LEU A 352 -6.33 -2.84 1.12
C LEU A 352 -6.29 -4.08 2.04
N ILE A 353 -5.13 -4.70 2.24
CA ILE A 353 -4.97 -5.80 3.20
C ILE A 353 -5.31 -5.35 4.61
N LYS A 354 -4.81 -4.17 5.04
CA LYS A 354 -5.11 -3.63 6.38
C LYS A 354 -6.58 -3.27 6.55
N LEU A 355 -7.20 -2.66 5.54
CA LEU A 355 -8.63 -2.36 5.54
C LEU A 355 -9.45 -3.66 5.63
N SER A 356 -9.07 -4.69 4.89
CA SER A 356 -9.72 -6.00 4.98
C SER A 356 -9.53 -6.69 6.33
N GLN A 357 -8.37 -6.54 6.97
CA GLN A 357 -8.12 -7.05 8.32
C GLN A 357 -8.97 -6.33 9.36
N GLU A 358 -9.12 -5.01 9.23
CA GLU A 358 -9.96 -4.22 10.12
C GLU A 358 -11.44 -4.53 9.91
N GLU A 359 -11.90 -4.65 8.67
CA GLU A 359 -13.26 -5.08 8.35
C GLU A 359 -13.55 -6.46 8.93
N ALA A 360 -12.64 -7.43 8.73
CA ALA A 360 -12.77 -8.76 9.31
C ALA A 360 -12.83 -8.74 10.84
N ARG A 361 -12.15 -7.78 11.49
CA ARG A 361 -12.23 -7.59 12.93
C ARG A 361 -13.61 -7.06 13.33
N VAL A 362 -14.12 -6.03 12.65
CA VAL A 362 -15.44 -5.45 12.88
C VAL A 362 -16.54 -6.50 12.69
N THR A 363 -16.53 -7.24 11.58
CA THR A 363 -17.52 -8.30 11.33
C THR A 363 -17.45 -9.42 12.36
N ALA A 364 -16.24 -9.79 12.80
CA ALA A 364 -16.09 -10.78 13.88
C ALA A 364 -16.60 -10.26 15.23
N ASP A 365 -16.52 -8.94 15.47
CA ASP A 365 -17.05 -8.32 16.68
C ASP A 365 -18.60 -8.31 16.64
N HIS A 366 -19.23 -8.00 15.49
CA HIS A 366 -20.68 -8.18 15.29
C HIS A 366 -21.12 -9.64 15.47
N GLY A 367 -20.39 -10.59 14.90
CA GLY A 367 -20.72 -12.00 15.08
C GLY A 367 -20.75 -12.46 16.55
N ARG A 368 -19.91 -11.85 17.40
CA ARG A 368 -19.86 -12.16 18.84
C ARG A 368 -20.93 -11.46 19.65
N ASP A 369 -21.52 -10.39 19.13
CA ASP A 369 -22.51 -9.59 19.85
C ASP A 369 -23.89 -10.25 19.73
N PRO A 370 -24.47 -10.74 20.85
CA PRO A 370 -25.79 -11.35 20.83
C PRO A 370 -26.92 -10.36 20.56
N THR A 371 -26.63 -9.05 20.50
CA THR A 371 -27.64 -8.01 20.23
C THR A 371 -27.73 -7.64 18.75
N THR A 372 -26.77 -8.05 17.92
CA THR A 372 -26.74 -7.69 16.50
C THR A 372 -27.16 -8.87 15.64
N ALA A 373 -28.31 -8.78 14.96
CA ALA A 373 -28.72 -9.75 13.96
C ALA A 373 -28.22 -9.36 12.55
N GLY A 374 -28.06 -10.36 11.68
CA GLY A 374 -27.71 -10.11 10.29
C GLY A 374 -27.85 -11.32 9.37
N PHE A 375 -27.65 -11.05 8.09
CA PHE A 375 -27.77 -12.05 7.01
C PHE A 375 -26.42 -12.33 6.40
N LEU A 376 -26.13 -13.62 6.24
CA LEU A 376 -24.93 -14.07 5.55
C LEU A 376 -25.29 -14.48 4.12
N PHE A 377 -24.81 -13.71 3.15
CA PHE A 377 -24.93 -14.02 1.74
C PHE A 377 -23.60 -14.56 1.23
N ILE A 378 -23.58 -15.85 0.95
CA ILE A 378 -22.43 -16.52 0.35
C ILE A 378 -22.75 -16.78 -1.12
N ASN A 379 -21.77 -16.57 -1.99
CA ASN A 379 -21.92 -16.90 -3.39
C ASN A 379 -20.62 -17.49 -3.96
N ASN A 380 -20.78 -18.42 -4.90
CA ASN A 380 -19.71 -18.91 -5.73
C ASN A 380 -19.19 -17.79 -6.65
N THR A 381 -17.92 -17.42 -6.48
CA THR A 381 -17.24 -16.49 -7.37
C THR A 381 -16.43 -17.27 -8.39
N GLN A 382 -16.76 -17.04 -9.66
CA GLN A 382 -16.06 -17.64 -10.78
C GLN A 382 -15.40 -16.54 -11.59
N ASN A 383 -14.07 -16.59 -11.70
CA ASN A 383 -13.31 -15.65 -12.51
C ASN A 383 -12.44 -16.41 -13.50
N TYR A 384 -12.65 -16.17 -14.80
CA TYR A 384 -11.76 -16.69 -15.82
C TYR A 384 -10.49 -15.84 -15.87
N ALA A 385 -9.38 -16.41 -15.38
CA ALA A 385 -8.07 -15.84 -15.60
C ALA A 385 -7.70 -16.01 -17.09
N ARG A 386 -8.11 -15.05 -17.92
CA ARG A 386 -7.72 -15.00 -19.33
C ARG A 386 -6.21 -14.80 -19.40
N GLN A 387 -5.51 -15.75 -19.98
CA GLN A 387 -4.09 -15.60 -20.24
C GLN A 387 -3.84 -14.46 -21.22
N ARG A 388 -3.23 -13.39 -20.72
CA ARG A 388 -2.70 -12.30 -21.56
C ARG A 388 -1.20 -12.39 -21.74
N GLU A 389 -0.54 -13.32 -21.04
CA GLU A 389 0.91 -13.40 -20.97
C GLU A 389 1.40 -14.83 -21.26
N GLN A 390 2.37 -14.94 -22.18
CA GLN A 390 2.84 -16.20 -22.78
C GLN A 390 3.53 -17.16 -21.78
N ARG A 391 3.76 -16.72 -20.53
CA ARG A 391 4.46 -17.47 -19.47
C ARG A 391 3.54 -18.20 -18.49
N MET A 392 2.22 -17.93 -18.48
CA MET A 392 1.27 -18.46 -17.48
C MET A 392 0.38 -19.61 -18.00
N GLY A 393 0.89 -20.49 -18.88
CA GLY A 393 0.16 -21.63 -19.45
C GLY A 393 -0.18 -21.48 -20.93
N ARG A 394 -1.09 -22.30 -21.47
CA ARG A 394 -1.72 -22.09 -22.79
C ARG A 394 -3.26 -22.06 -22.73
N GLU A 395 -3.81 -22.25 -21.53
CA GLU A 395 -5.23 -22.49 -21.32
C GLU A 395 -5.77 -21.48 -20.32
N THR A 396 -6.98 -21.00 -20.57
CA THR A 396 -7.71 -20.15 -19.62
C THR A 396 -8.11 -20.98 -18.42
N VAL A 397 -7.65 -20.59 -17.23
CA VAL A 397 -8.03 -21.26 -15.98
C VAL A 397 -9.22 -20.54 -15.36
N MET A 398 -10.27 -21.29 -15.04
CA MET A 398 -11.38 -20.79 -14.22
C MET A 398 -10.97 -20.86 -12.75
N ASN A 399 -10.77 -19.71 -12.13
CA ASN A 399 -10.61 -19.61 -10.70
C ASN A 399 -12.01 -19.65 -10.08
N VAL A 400 -12.30 -20.74 -9.38
CA VAL A 400 -13.53 -20.91 -8.60
C VAL A 400 -13.20 -20.65 -7.14
N GLY A 401 -14.02 -19.87 -6.47
CA GLY A 401 -13.89 -19.59 -5.06
C GLY A 401 -15.24 -19.20 -4.46
N MET A 402 -15.22 -18.81 -3.20
CA MET A 402 -16.39 -18.39 -2.44
C MET A 402 -16.19 -16.96 -1.98
N SER A 403 -17.23 -16.14 -2.03
CA SER A 403 -17.23 -14.82 -1.40
C SER A 403 -18.48 -14.65 -0.56
N GLY A 404 -18.32 -14.10 0.64
CA GLY A 404 -19.42 -13.77 1.53
C GLY A 404 -19.61 -12.27 1.69
N LEU A 405 -20.85 -11.87 1.97
CA LEU A 405 -21.24 -10.57 2.49
C LEU A 405 -22.06 -10.80 3.75
N TRP A 406 -21.73 -10.08 4.82
CA TRP A 406 -22.56 -9.99 6.01
C TRP A 406 -23.36 -8.69 5.96
N PHE A 407 -24.67 -8.78 6.15
CA PHE A 407 -25.57 -7.62 6.19
C PHE A 407 -26.09 -7.46 7.61
N GLU A 408 -25.76 -6.35 8.26
CA GLU A 408 -26.33 -6.00 9.55
C GLU A 408 -27.80 -5.60 9.41
N ALA A 409 -28.64 -6.12 10.30
CA ALA A 409 -30.07 -5.90 10.32
C ALA A 409 -30.48 -5.21 11.65
N PRO A 410 -30.30 -3.88 11.75
CA PRO A 410 -30.36 -3.15 13.04
C PRO A 410 -31.74 -3.15 13.70
N ASP A 411 -32.80 -3.43 12.95
CA ASP A 411 -34.20 -3.41 13.41
C ASP A 411 -34.81 -4.81 13.54
N VAL A 412 -34.02 -5.88 13.39
CA VAL A 412 -34.54 -7.25 13.47
C VAL A 412 -34.36 -7.78 14.87
N ASP A 413 -35.47 -8.22 15.46
CA ASP A 413 -35.48 -8.89 16.76
C ASP A 413 -34.63 -10.17 16.70
N VAL A 414 -33.59 -10.23 17.54
CA VAL A 414 -32.65 -11.33 17.59
C VAL A 414 -33.32 -12.62 18.05
N GLU A 415 -34.40 -12.52 18.85
CA GLU A 415 -35.12 -13.69 19.37
C GLU A 415 -35.76 -14.52 18.25
N VAL A 416 -36.03 -13.89 17.09
CA VAL A 416 -36.53 -14.58 15.88
C VAL A 416 -35.53 -15.61 15.36
N PHE A 417 -34.24 -15.46 15.68
CA PHE A 417 -33.17 -16.39 15.28
C PHE A 417 -32.82 -17.44 16.34
N ASP A 418 -33.64 -17.64 17.38
CA ASP A 418 -33.31 -18.60 18.43
C ASP A 418 -33.12 -20.04 17.91
N LEU A 419 -31.86 -20.47 17.87
CA LEU A 419 -31.50 -21.82 17.45
C LEU A 419 -32.00 -22.87 18.46
N ALA A 420 -32.09 -22.55 19.75
CA ALA A 420 -32.59 -23.50 20.74
C ALA A 420 -34.06 -23.82 20.47
N GLY A 421 -34.89 -22.79 20.29
CA GLY A 421 -36.28 -22.90 19.85
C GLY A 421 -36.39 -23.68 18.53
N LYS A 422 -35.58 -23.33 17.52
CA LYS A 422 -35.55 -24.07 16.25
C LYS A 422 -35.21 -25.55 16.42
N ARG A 423 -34.22 -25.89 17.26
CA ARG A 423 -33.83 -27.29 17.54
C ARG A 423 -34.90 -28.03 18.33
N ALA A 424 -35.55 -27.38 19.29
CA ALA A 424 -36.69 -27.94 20.01
C ALA A 424 -37.82 -28.27 19.04
N LEU A 425 -38.16 -27.35 18.13
CA LEU A 425 -39.17 -27.59 17.07
C LEU A 425 -38.77 -28.72 16.11
N ILE A 426 -37.48 -28.84 15.76
CA ILE A 426 -36.97 -29.96 14.96
C ILE A 426 -37.08 -31.28 15.73
N ALA A 427 -36.77 -31.29 17.03
CA ALA A 427 -36.85 -32.48 17.88
C ALA A 427 -38.31 -32.96 18.06
N LEU A 428 -39.26 -32.03 18.09
CA LEU A 428 -40.70 -32.33 18.05
C LEU A 428 -41.15 -32.92 16.70
N ASN A 429 -40.31 -32.85 15.67
CA ASN A 429 -40.54 -33.36 14.33
C ASN A 429 -41.86 -32.86 13.70
N LEU A 430 -42.30 -31.65 14.05
CA LEU A 430 -43.55 -31.06 13.53
C LEU A 430 -43.52 -30.86 12.02
N ARG A 431 -42.33 -30.80 11.41
CA ARG A 431 -42.15 -30.74 9.94
C ARG A 431 -42.82 -31.88 9.19
N LYS A 432 -42.98 -33.05 9.83
CA LYS A 432 -43.64 -34.20 9.21
C LYS A 432 -45.14 -33.93 8.95
N ASP A 433 -45.73 -33.03 9.73
CA ASP A 433 -47.16 -32.71 9.73
C ASP A 433 -47.46 -31.42 8.94
N VAL A 434 -46.43 -30.67 8.49
CA VAL A 434 -46.59 -29.47 7.65
C VAL A 434 -47.03 -29.89 6.26
N THR A 435 -48.21 -29.44 5.84
CA THR A 435 -48.76 -29.67 4.51
C THR A 435 -48.36 -28.56 3.53
N VAL A 436 -48.57 -28.79 2.23
CA VAL A 436 -48.37 -27.74 1.20
C VAL A 436 -49.30 -26.55 1.43
N ASP A 437 -50.52 -26.79 1.90
CA ASP A 437 -51.49 -25.73 2.20
C ASP A 437 -51.05 -24.87 3.37
N ASP A 438 -50.35 -25.43 4.36
CA ASP A 438 -49.73 -24.66 5.45
C ASP A 438 -48.61 -23.76 4.93
N LEU A 439 -47.75 -24.29 4.05
CA LEU A 439 -46.68 -23.51 3.42
C LEU A 439 -47.23 -22.38 2.55
N LEU A 440 -48.28 -22.64 1.78
CA LEU A 440 -48.98 -21.62 1.01
C LEU A 440 -49.70 -20.62 1.92
N GLY A 441 -50.23 -21.07 3.06
CA GLY A 441 -50.83 -20.22 4.07
C GLY A 441 -49.83 -19.30 4.80
N PHE A 442 -48.54 -19.63 4.78
CA PHE A 442 -47.46 -18.76 5.27
C PHE A 442 -47.09 -17.66 4.27
N LEU A 443 -47.42 -17.85 3.00
CA LEU A 443 -47.26 -16.82 1.98
C LEU A 443 -48.49 -15.91 2.01
N ASP A 444 -48.26 -14.61 2.16
CA ASP A 444 -49.30 -13.61 1.95
C ASP A 444 -49.53 -13.46 0.44
N GLN A 445 -50.23 -14.42 -0.15
CA GLN A 445 -50.45 -14.48 -1.59
C GLN A 445 -51.17 -13.22 -2.09
N GLU A 446 -52.07 -12.65 -1.30
CA GLU A 446 -52.76 -11.40 -1.61
C GLU A 446 -51.77 -10.22 -1.72
N ASP A 447 -50.82 -10.12 -0.78
CA ASP A 447 -49.76 -9.10 -0.81
C ASP A 447 -48.80 -9.31 -1.98
N ALA A 448 -48.43 -10.56 -2.26
CA ALA A 448 -47.55 -10.92 -3.38
C ALA A 448 -48.19 -10.58 -4.74
N ASP A 449 -49.47 -10.94 -4.93
CA ASP A 449 -50.21 -10.67 -6.16
C ASP A 449 -50.43 -9.16 -6.36
N LEU A 450 -50.75 -8.45 -5.28
CA LEU A 450 -50.90 -6.99 -5.34
C LEU A 450 -49.58 -6.29 -5.66
N THR A 451 -48.49 -6.67 -4.96
CA THR A 451 -47.15 -6.11 -5.19
C THR A 451 -46.67 -6.41 -6.61
N GLY A 452 -46.88 -7.63 -7.10
CA GLY A 452 -46.61 -8.01 -8.49
C GLY A 452 -47.39 -7.16 -9.49
N THR A 453 -48.69 -6.97 -9.25
CA THR A 453 -49.55 -6.12 -10.09
C THR A 453 -49.07 -4.66 -10.11
N LEU A 454 -48.73 -4.08 -8.95
CA LEU A 454 -48.20 -2.72 -8.87
C LEU A 454 -46.87 -2.58 -9.62
N HIS A 455 -45.99 -3.59 -9.58
CA HIS A 455 -44.74 -3.59 -10.34
C HIS A 455 -44.99 -3.59 -11.86
N VAL A 456 -45.91 -4.43 -12.32
CA VAL A 456 -46.32 -4.45 -13.74
C VAL A 456 -46.89 -3.09 -14.15
N LEU A 457 -47.75 -2.48 -13.32
CA LEU A 457 -48.29 -1.15 -13.57
C LEU A 457 -47.20 -0.06 -13.62
N ASP A 458 -46.21 -0.06 -12.72
CA ASP A 458 -45.10 0.90 -12.76
C ASP A 458 -44.26 0.75 -14.04
N VAL A 459 -44.00 -0.49 -14.47
CA VAL A 459 -43.32 -0.76 -15.76
C VAL A 459 -44.13 -0.20 -16.93
N LEU A 460 -45.44 -0.46 -16.97
CA LEU A 460 -46.32 0.06 -18.02
C LEU A 460 -46.33 1.60 -18.04
N VAL A 461 -46.41 2.24 -16.87
CA VAL A 461 -46.38 3.71 -16.76
C VAL A 461 -45.06 4.31 -17.21
N ARG A 462 -43.93 3.63 -16.99
CA ARG A 462 -42.62 4.05 -17.52
C ARG A 462 -42.52 3.90 -19.03
N CYS A 463 -43.10 2.84 -19.59
CA CYS A 463 -43.06 2.56 -21.02
C CYS A 463 -44.08 3.37 -21.83
N MET A 464 -45.20 3.79 -21.24
CA MET A 464 -46.30 4.50 -21.91
C MET A 464 -46.49 5.92 -21.35
N PRO A 465 -46.01 6.97 -22.03
CA PRO A 465 -46.08 8.35 -21.53
C PRO A 465 -47.51 8.84 -21.21
N SER A 466 -48.53 8.31 -21.89
CA SER A 466 -49.94 8.63 -21.64
C SER A 466 -50.43 8.21 -20.25
N LEU A 467 -49.77 7.24 -19.60
CA LEU A 467 -50.13 6.76 -18.26
C LEU A 467 -49.35 7.45 -17.13
N LYS A 468 -48.47 8.41 -17.44
CA LYS A 468 -47.63 9.15 -16.47
C LYS A 468 -48.42 9.77 -15.29
N PRO A 469 -49.65 10.28 -15.45
CA PRO A 469 -50.43 10.79 -14.31
C PRO A 469 -50.70 9.75 -13.21
N LEU A 470 -50.82 8.47 -13.57
CA LEU A 470 -51.10 7.37 -12.64
C LEU A 470 -49.90 7.01 -11.75
N ARG A 471 -48.69 7.48 -12.09
CA ARG A 471 -47.47 7.17 -11.34
C ARG A 471 -47.57 7.57 -9.87
N LYS A 472 -48.20 8.70 -9.57
CA LYS A 472 -48.36 9.19 -8.19
C LYS A 472 -49.24 8.25 -7.38
N GLU A 473 -50.33 7.76 -7.97
CA GLU A 473 -51.23 6.82 -7.30
C GLU A 473 -50.58 5.44 -7.12
N ILE A 474 -49.87 4.95 -8.14
CA ILE A 474 -49.14 3.68 -8.04
C ILE A 474 -48.06 3.75 -6.95
N SER A 475 -47.26 4.82 -6.89
CA SER A 475 -46.28 5.02 -5.81
C SER A 475 -46.95 5.10 -4.44
N MET A 476 -48.08 5.80 -4.33
CA MET A 476 -48.83 5.87 -3.08
C MET A 476 -49.32 4.49 -2.64
N ARG A 477 -49.85 3.68 -3.56
CA ARG A 477 -50.25 2.31 -3.27
C ARG A 477 -49.06 1.42 -2.91
N PHE A 478 -47.92 1.55 -3.59
CA PHE A 478 -46.69 0.86 -3.16
C PHE A 478 -46.31 1.19 -1.71
N SER A 479 -46.39 2.46 -1.32
CA SER A 479 -46.10 2.88 0.05
C SER A 479 -47.15 2.42 1.06
N ALA A 480 -48.43 2.36 0.68
CA ALA A 480 -49.51 1.97 1.56
C ALA A 480 -49.67 0.45 1.72
N THR A 481 -49.27 -0.33 0.71
CA THR A 481 -49.52 -1.78 0.66
C THR A 481 -48.29 -2.65 0.83
N ALA A 482 -47.08 -2.09 0.95
CA ALA A 482 -45.94 -2.87 1.42
C ALA A 482 -46.16 -3.27 2.90
N LYS A 483 -46.88 -4.38 3.14
CA LYS A 483 -47.05 -4.97 4.47
C LYS A 483 -45.70 -5.24 5.13
N LEU A 484 -44.72 -5.61 4.31
CA LEU A 484 -43.32 -5.65 4.67
C LEU A 484 -42.68 -4.31 4.32
N SER A 485 -42.82 -3.33 5.21
CA SER A 485 -41.98 -2.15 5.15
C SER A 485 -40.53 -2.61 5.27
N ALA A 486 -39.71 -2.28 4.27
CA ALA A 486 -38.27 -2.47 4.39
C ALA A 486 -37.81 -1.79 5.69
N PRO A 487 -36.84 -2.39 6.42
CA PRO A 487 -36.28 -1.76 7.61
C PRO A 487 -35.95 -0.30 7.32
N SER A 488 -36.27 0.58 8.27
CA SER A 488 -36.12 2.02 8.06
C SER A 488 -34.65 2.44 7.93
N GLY A 489 -33.72 1.58 8.39
CA GLY A 489 -32.28 1.72 8.22
C GLY A 489 -31.74 1.10 6.93
N GLN A 490 -30.74 1.76 6.34
CA GLN A 490 -29.90 1.16 5.30
C GLN A 490 -29.09 0.02 5.93
N ALA A 491 -29.20 -1.20 5.39
CA ALA A 491 -28.38 -2.32 5.83
C ALA A 491 -26.89 -1.98 5.66
N ILE A 492 -26.11 -2.21 6.72
CA ILE A 492 -24.66 -2.05 6.70
C ILE A 492 -24.07 -3.34 6.12
N VAL A 493 -23.25 -3.20 5.08
CA VAL A 493 -22.70 -4.34 4.34
C VAL A 493 -21.23 -4.51 4.68
N HIS A 494 -20.90 -5.68 5.20
CA HIS A 494 -19.56 -6.08 5.61
C HIS A 494 -19.02 -7.17 4.68
N PRO A 495 -18.07 -6.85 3.79
CA PRO A 495 -17.50 -7.84 2.89
C PRO A 495 -16.64 -8.84 3.65
N LEU A 496 -16.88 -10.14 3.42
CA LEU A 496 -16.06 -11.22 3.98
C LEU A 496 -14.88 -11.53 3.06
N ALA A 497 -13.86 -12.17 3.63
CA ALA A 497 -12.70 -12.61 2.87
C ALA A 497 -13.10 -13.69 1.86
N CYS A 498 -12.65 -13.55 0.60
CA CYS A 498 -12.86 -14.62 -0.39
C CYS A 498 -12.04 -15.86 -0.03
N SER A 499 -12.62 -17.05 -0.26
CA SER A 499 -11.93 -18.33 -0.14
C SER A 499 -11.73 -19.00 -1.49
N GLY A 500 -10.65 -19.76 -1.68
CA GLY A 500 -10.44 -20.59 -2.88
C GLY A 500 -11.24 -21.90 -2.87
N LYS A 501 -12.12 -22.07 -1.88
CA LYS A 501 -12.98 -23.24 -1.68
C LYS A 501 -14.19 -23.17 -2.59
N LYS A 502 -14.68 -24.34 -3.03
CA LYS A 502 -15.83 -24.49 -3.92
C LYS A 502 -17.08 -24.80 -3.12
N GLU A 503 -18.06 -23.92 -3.20
CA GLU A 503 -19.39 -24.08 -2.58
C GLU A 503 -20.08 -25.40 -2.99
N THR A 504 -19.86 -25.85 -4.23
CA THR A 504 -20.47 -27.09 -4.76
C THR A 504 -19.94 -28.37 -4.10
N ILE A 505 -18.83 -28.29 -3.35
CA ILE A 505 -18.25 -29.43 -2.64
C ILE A 505 -18.53 -29.23 -1.15
N LEU A 506 -19.43 -30.04 -0.58
CA LEU A 506 -19.93 -29.87 0.79
C LEU A 506 -18.81 -29.79 1.85
N THR A 507 -17.73 -30.56 1.68
CA THR A 507 -16.58 -30.50 2.58
C THR A 507 -15.84 -29.16 2.48
N GLU A 508 -15.70 -28.62 1.26
CA GLU A 508 -15.08 -27.31 1.03
C GLU A 508 -15.98 -26.15 1.46
N LEU A 509 -17.30 -26.28 1.32
CA LEU A 509 -18.27 -25.32 1.86
C LEU A 509 -18.17 -25.26 3.38
N LYS A 510 -18.15 -26.41 4.06
CA LYS A 510 -17.95 -26.49 5.51
C LYS A 510 -16.62 -25.85 5.93
N ASP A 511 -15.53 -26.16 5.23
CA ASP A 511 -14.22 -25.55 5.46
C ASP A 511 -14.26 -24.04 5.24
N GLY A 512 -14.92 -23.57 4.18
CA GLY A 512 -15.05 -22.15 3.85
C GLY A 512 -15.79 -21.39 4.95
N MET A 513 -16.92 -21.94 5.41
CA MET A 513 -17.67 -21.40 6.54
C MET A 513 -16.83 -21.36 7.84
N HIS A 514 -15.95 -22.34 8.04
CA HIS A 514 -15.03 -22.35 9.19
C HIS A 514 -13.88 -21.36 9.03
N GLN A 515 -13.35 -21.19 7.82
CA GLN A 515 -12.24 -20.29 7.52
C GLN A 515 -12.65 -18.82 7.54
N GLU A 516 -13.89 -18.51 7.17
CA GLU A 516 -14.47 -17.17 7.30
C GLU A 516 -14.73 -16.80 8.77
N ASN A 517 -14.74 -17.79 9.68
CA ASN A 517 -14.98 -17.62 11.12
C ASN A 517 -13.98 -18.37 12.03
N PRO A 518 -12.67 -18.11 11.94
CA PRO A 518 -11.65 -18.96 12.59
C PRO A 518 -11.54 -18.75 14.11
N LYS A 519 -12.00 -17.60 14.64
CA LYS A 519 -11.94 -17.27 16.08
C LYS A 519 -13.24 -17.55 16.85
N VAL A 520 -14.21 -18.15 16.19
CA VAL A 520 -15.61 -18.12 16.59
C VAL A 520 -16.09 -19.46 17.18
N GLN A 521 -15.33 -20.54 16.95
CA GLN A 521 -15.74 -21.89 17.33
C GLN A 521 -15.62 -22.21 18.84
N ASN A 522 -14.88 -21.42 19.62
CA ASN A 522 -14.55 -21.81 21.00
C ASN A 522 -15.56 -21.32 22.05
N THR A 523 -16.59 -20.59 21.65
CA THR A 523 -17.63 -20.08 22.55
C THR A 523 -18.96 -20.77 22.27
N ARG A 524 -19.49 -21.53 23.25
CA ARG A 524 -20.77 -22.24 23.18
C ARG A 524 -21.97 -21.37 22.76
N ASN A 525 -21.84 -20.05 22.78
CA ASN A 525 -22.92 -19.09 22.52
C ASN A 525 -23.18 -18.80 21.03
N TYR A 526 -22.34 -19.28 20.10
CA TYR A 526 -22.42 -18.83 18.69
C TYR A 526 -23.46 -19.54 17.82
N GLN A 527 -24.16 -20.52 18.37
CA GLN A 527 -25.13 -21.30 17.59
C GLN A 527 -26.39 -20.50 17.21
N GLN A 528 -26.59 -19.31 17.76
CA GLN A 528 -27.88 -18.59 17.69
C GLN A 528 -28.07 -17.64 16.49
N LEU A 529 -27.12 -17.43 15.56
CA LEU A 529 -27.19 -16.18 14.77
C LEU A 529 -26.87 -16.22 13.26
N PHE A 530 -27.22 -17.30 12.53
CA PHE A 530 -27.05 -17.28 11.07
C PHE A 530 -28.24 -17.92 10.34
N ILE A 531 -28.90 -17.12 9.49
CA ILE A 531 -29.60 -17.65 8.33
C ILE A 531 -28.63 -17.58 7.16
N ILE A 532 -28.24 -18.75 6.67
CA ILE A 532 -27.55 -18.87 5.38
C ILE A 532 -28.64 -18.78 4.33
N VAL A 533 -28.63 -17.69 3.57
CA VAL A 533 -29.47 -17.57 2.38
C VAL A 533 -28.62 -18.06 1.21
N ASP A 534 -28.64 -19.38 0.98
CA ASP A 534 -28.04 -19.94 -0.22
C ASP A 534 -28.85 -19.50 -1.43
N ASN A 535 -28.14 -19.08 -2.47
CA ASN A 535 -28.70 -18.59 -3.72
C ASN A 535 -29.21 -19.76 -4.56
N TRP A 536 -30.23 -20.48 -4.08
CA TRP A 536 -30.90 -21.56 -4.81
C TRP A 536 -32.14 -21.00 -5.55
N PRO A 537 -32.53 -21.55 -6.72
CA PRO A 537 -33.50 -20.98 -7.65
C PRO A 537 -34.95 -21.20 -7.18
N ILE A 538 -35.22 -21.24 -5.87
CA ILE A 538 -36.60 -21.30 -5.36
C ILE A 538 -37.37 -20.05 -5.81
N ILE A 539 -36.70 -18.90 -5.96
CA ILE A 539 -37.31 -17.71 -6.58
C ILE A 539 -37.68 -17.99 -8.06
N LYS A 540 -36.96 -18.86 -8.76
CA LYS A 540 -37.30 -19.27 -10.14
C LYS A 540 -38.43 -20.31 -10.19
N LEU A 541 -38.63 -21.10 -9.13
CA LEU A 541 -39.73 -22.07 -9.01
C LEU A 541 -41.02 -21.43 -8.46
N VAL A 542 -40.92 -20.36 -7.67
CA VAL A 542 -42.06 -19.57 -7.17
C VAL A 542 -42.49 -18.49 -8.16
N MET A 543 -41.59 -18.01 -9.04
CA MET A 543 -41.95 -17.08 -10.12
C MET A 543 -42.18 -17.74 -11.48
N SER A 544 -42.09 -19.08 -11.58
CA SER A 544 -42.69 -19.80 -12.69
C SER A 544 -44.05 -20.31 -12.21
N PRO A 545 -45.18 -19.72 -12.64
CA PRO A 545 -46.47 -20.27 -12.26
C PRO A 545 -46.50 -21.75 -12.66
N PRO A 546 -47.08 -22.65 -11.86
CA PRO A 546 -47.34 -24.00 -12.32
C PRO A 546 -48.07 -23.88 -13.65
N TYR A 547 -47.72 -24.67 -14.66
CA TYR A 547 -48.22 -24.52 -16.04
C TYR A 547 -49.76 -24.44 -16.18
N GLY A 548 -50.53 -24.75 -15.13
CA GLY A 548 -51.97 -24.48 -15.03
C GLY A 548 -52.40 -23.04 -14.67
N GLN A 549 -51.58 -22.21 -14.00
CA GLN A 549 -51.89 -20.81 -13.70
C GLN A 549 -51.59 -19.85 -14.87
N LEU A 550 -50.78 -20.27 -15.85
CA LEU A 550 -50.56 -19.51 -17.09
C LEU A 550 -51.87 -19.30 -17.86
N GLY A 551 -52.79 -20.28 -17.83
CA GLY A 551 -54.14 -20.12 -18.38
C GLY A 551 -54.93 -19.02 -17.67
N ARG A 552 -54.92 -19.03 -16.32
CA ARG A 552 -55.59 -18.01 -15.50
C ARG A 552 -54.99 -16.62 -15.69
N ILE A 553 -53.67 -16.50 -15.77
CA ILE A 553 -52.99 -15.23 -16.06
C ILE A 553 -53.28 -14.76 -17.48
N VAL A 554 -53.35 -15.66 -18.47
CA VAL A 554 -53.73 -15.32 -19.85
C VAL A 554 -55.20 -14.88 -19.92
N ASP A 555 -56.09 -15.53 -19.17
CA ASP A 555 -57.50 -15.18 -19.08
C ASP A 555 -57.69 -13.84 -18.34
N GLU A 556 -56.98 -13.61 -17.24
CA GLU A 556 -56.96 -12.35 -16.51
C GLU A 556 -56.30 -11.23 -17.31
N CYS A 557 -55.20 -11.50 -18.02
CA CYS A 557 -54.59 -10.56 -18.96
C CYS A 557 -55.52 -10.28 -20.14
N SER A 558 -56.30 -11.27 -20.61
CA SER A 558 -57.29 -11.09 -21.67
C SER A 558 -58.48 -10.28 -21.18
N ALA A 559 -58.94 -10.50 -19.95
CA ALA A 559 -59.98 -9.71 -19.29
C ALA A 559 -59.51 -8.28 -19.02
N LEU A 560 -58.26 -8.10 -18.57
CA LEU A 560 -57.61 -6.79 -18.45
C LEU A 560 -57.48 -6.13 -19.82
N LEU A 561 -57.03 -6.83 -20.85
CA LEU A 561 -56.95 -6.30 -22.21
C LEU A 561 -58.34 -5.92 -22.75
N ALA A 562 -59.39 -6.69 -22.46
CA ALA A 562 -60.76 -6.37 -22.82
C ALA A 562 -61.26 -5.13 -22.07
N PHE A 563 -60.98 -5.05 -20.76
CA PHE A 563 -61.26 -3.88 -19.93
C PHE A 563 -60.53 -2.63 -20.46
N TRP A 564 -59.24 -2.74 -20.76
CA TRP A 564 -58.42 -1.65 -21.31
C TRP A 564 -58.86 -1.26 -22.71
N ARG A 565 -59.25 -2.20 -23.57
CA ARG A 565 -59.87 -1.89 -24.88
C ARG A 565 -61.18 -1.14 -24.71
N GLY A 566 -62.02 -1.55 -23.76
CA GLY A 566 -63.26 -0.85 -23.41
C GLY A 566 -63.00 0.57 -22.87
N LEU A 567 -62.01 0.72 -21.99
CA LEU A 567 -61.61 2.01 -21.43
C LEU A 567 -61.04 2.93 -22.52
N ILE A 568 -60.15 2.43 -23.39
CA ILE A 568 -59.61 3.17 -24.53
C ILE A 568 -60.73 3.56 -25.51
N ALA A 569 -61.70 2.67 -25.77
CA ALA A 569 -62.84 2.97 -26.63
C ALA A 569 -63.73 4.06 -26.02
N ARG A 570 -64.00 4.01 -24.71
CA ARG A 570 -64.71 5.09 -23.99
C ARG A 570 -63.94 6.40 -24.02
N LEU A 571 -62.65 6.39 -23.72
CA LEU A 571 -61.83 7.59 -23.76
C LEU A 571 -61.71 8.19 -25.16
N LYS A 572 -61.67 7.35 -26.21
CA LYS A 572 -61.74 7.80 -27.61
C LYS A 572 -63.10 8.38 -27.95
N ALA A 573 -64.19 7.76 -27.49
CA ALA A 573 -65.55 8.25 -27.72
C ALA A 573 -65.80 9.58 -27.00
N GLU A 574 -65.39 9.69 -25.74
CA GLU A 574 -65.53 10.89 -24.91
C GLU A 574 -64.63 12.02 -25.40
N ASN A 575 -63.40 11.75 -25.88
CA ASN A 575 -62.49 12.78 -26.39
C ASN A 575 -62.52 12.92 -27.92
N THR A 576 -63.59 12.49 -28.60
CA THR A 576 -63.73 12.65 -30.07
C THR A 576 -63.66 14.12 -30.53
N HIS A 577 -63.95 15.08 -29.65
CA HIS A 577 -63.84 16.51 -29.94
C HIS A 577 -62.39 17.03 -29.86
N LEU A 578 -61.50 16.40 -29.08
CA LEU A 578 -60.09 16.79 -28.98
C LEU A 578 -59.22 16.26 -30.12
N PHE A 579 -59.64 15.19 -30.81
CA PHE A 579 -58.92 14.61 -31.95
C PHE A 579 -59.32 15.17 -33.31
N LYS A 580 -60.34 16.04 -33.39
CA LYS A 580 -60.78 16.67 -34.65
C LYS A 580 -60.03 17.95 -35.02
N GLU A 581 -59.20 18.51 -34.15
CA GLU A 581 -58.48 19.78 -34.42
C GLU A 581 -56.99 19.62 -34.81
N THR A 582 -56.49 18.39 -35.00
CA THR A 582 -55.10 18.15 -35.44
C THR A 582 -54.99 17.17 -36.61
N THR A 583 -55.80 17.37 -37.64
CA THR A 583 -55.57 16.84 -39.00
C THR A 583 -55.75 17.94 -40.02
#